data_AF-A0A929NDA9-F1
#
_entry.id   AF-A0A929NDA9-F1
#
_cell.length_a   1.000
_cell.length_b   1.000
_cell.length_c   1.000
_cell.angle_alpha   90.00
_cell.angle_beta   90.00
_cell.angle_gamma   90.00
#
_symmetry.space_group_name_H-M   'P 1'
#
loop_
_entity.id
_entity.type
_entity.pdbx_description
1 polymer ?
#
loop_
_entity_poly.entity_id
_entity_poly.type
_entity_poly.pdbx_seq_one_letter_code
_entity_poly.pdbx_strand_id
1 'polypeptide(L)' 'MNTTRDWEEPIRRLERLMRLRSFPVAFKLLEDKTALTEIPFIRRLKNKSTLCQLISLVRNFDWTIGADLDDF' A
#
# COMPACT_ATOMS: atom_id res chain seq x y z
N MET A 1 10.12 42.52 8.48
CA MET A 1 10.74 41.28 8.98
C MET A 1 10.26 40.16 8.07
N ASN A 2 11.15 39.56 7.28
CA ASN A 2 10.76 38.59 6.25
C ASN A 2 10.36 37.29 6.96
N THR A 3 9.06 37.02 7.08
CA THR A 3 8.48 35.89 7.85
C THR A 3 8.43 34.59 7.07
N THR A 4 9.32 34.40 6.10
CA THR A 4 9.38 33.16 5.31
C THR A 4 10.24 32.16 6.08
N ARG A 5 9.66 31.61 7.15
CA ARG A 5 10.29 30.54 7.93
C ARG A 5 10.27 29.27 7.06
N ASP A 6 11.43 28.70 6.80
CA ASP A 6 11.54 27.46 6.04
C ASP A 6 10.99 26.30 6.88
N TRP A 7 9.84 25.78 6.46
CA TRP A 7 9.15 24.66 7.11
C TRP A 7 9.50 23.30 6.48
N GLU A 8 10.21 23.29 5.35
CA GLU A 8 10.47 22.07 4.59
C GLU A 8 11.33 21.09 5.40
N GLU A 9 12.42 21.58 6.01
CA GLU A 9 13.34 20.74 6.79
C GLU A 9 12.67 20.12 8.04
N PRO A 10 11.98 20.90 8.91
CA PRO A 10 11.26 20.32 10.05
C PRO A 10 10.21 19.28 9.66
N ILE A 11 9.45 19.53 8.59
CA ILE A 11 8.39 18.62 8.10
C ILE A 11 9.02 17.32 7.59
N ARG A 12 10.03 17.40 6.72
CA ARG A 12 10.73 16.21 6.20
C ARG A 12 11.34 15.37 7.33
N ARG A 13 11.88 16.02 8.36
CA ARG A 13 12.44 15.33 9.53
C ARG A 13 11.34 14.62 10.32
N LEU A 14 10.20 15.27 10.52
CA LEU A 14 9.05 14.70 11.23
C LEU A 14 8.46 13.51 10.46
N GLU A 15 8.31 13.62 9.13
CA GLU A 15 7.88 12.50 8.27
C GLU A 15 8.82 11.30 8.34
N ARG A 16 10.14 11.52 8.39
CA ARG A 16 11.11 10.42 8.53
C ARG A 16 11.05 9.77 9.90
N LEU A 17 10.83 10.54 10.96
CA LEU A 17 10.76 10.03 12.34
C LEU A 17 9.43 9.34 12.63
N MET A 18 8.33 9.81 12.04
CA MET A 18 6.99 9.28 12.26
C MET A 18 6.51 8.29 11.21
N ARG A 19 7.23 8.12 10.08
CA ARG A 19 6.92 7.06 9.13
C ARG A 19 6.92 5.75 9.89
N LEU A 20 5.76 5.09 9.95
CA LEU A 20 5.67 3.71 10.38
C LEU A 20 6.73 2.93 9.58
N ARG A 21 7.56 2.12 10.25
CA ARG A 21 8.57 1.28 9.58
C ARG A 21 7.97 0.45 8.44
N SER A 22 6.66 0.23 8.49
CA SER A 22 5.85 -0.42 7.47
C SER A 22 4.66 0.42 7.06
N PHE A 23 4.33 0.41 5.76
CA PHE A 23 3.14 1.09 5.24
C PHE A 23 1.85 0.50 5.84
N PRO A 24 0.84 1.35 6.12
CA PRO A 24 -0.47 0.87 6.54
C PRO A 24 -1.09 0.01 5.43
N VAL A 25 -1.66 -1.14 5.82
CA VAL A 25 -2.32 -2.05 4.89
C VAL A 25 -3.84 -1.84 5.00
N ALA A 26 -4.51 -1.75 3.86
CA ALA A 26 -5.95 -1.63 3.79
C ALA A 26 -6.55 -2.76 2.94
N PHE A 27 -7.77 -3.16 3.26
CA PHE A 27 -8.57 -4.08 2.47
C PHE A 27 -9.72 -3.34 1.81
N LYS A 28 -9.90 -3.60 0.51
CA LYS A 28 -11.12 -3.25 -0.22
C LYS A 28 -11.74 -4.54 -0.71
N LEU A 29 -12.85 -4.92 -0.08
CA LEU A 29 -13.66 -6.04 -0.55
C LEU A 29 -14.52 -5.54 -1.71
N LEU A 30 -14.47 -6.25 -2.83
CA LEU A 30 -15.26 -5.93 -4.02
C LEU A 30 -16.48 -6.87 -4.06
N GLU A 31 -17.60 -6.37 -4.59
CA GLU A 31 -18.83 -7.16 -4.73
C GLU A 31 -18.70 -8.22 -5.84
N ASP A 32 -17.97 -7.91 -6.90
CA ASP A 32 -17.71 -8.80 -8.03
C ASP A 32 -16.20 -8.92 -8.29
N LYS A 33 -15.75 -10.13 -8.66
CA LYS A 33 -14.39 -10.41 -9.12
C LYS A 33 -14.05 -9.67 -10.41
N THR A 34 -15.02 -9.34 -11.26
CA THR A 34 -14.77 -8.60 -12.52
C THR A 34 -14.19 -7.21 -12.24
N ALA A 35 -14.61 -6.57 -11.15
CA ALA A 35 -14.14 -5.26 -10.71
C ALA A 35 -12.64 -5.23 -10.37
N LEU A 36 -11.99 -6.38 -10.12
CA LEU A 36 -10.53 -6.43 -9.96
C LEU A 36 -9.79 -6.00 -11.23
N THR A 37 -10.36 -6.27 -12.41
CA THR A 37 -9.72 -5.98 -13.70
C THR A 37 -9.79 -4.50 -14.07
N GLU A 38 -10.70 -3.75 -13.44
CA GLU A 38 -10.89 -2.32 -13.66
C GLU A 38 -9.91 -1.45 -12.86
N ILE A 39 -9.26 -2.01 -11.84
CA ILE A 39 -8.34 -1.27 -10.97
C ILE A 39 -6.98 -1.09 -11.68
N PRO A 40 -6.58 0.16 -12.00
CA PRO A 40 -5.32 0.40 -12.70
C PRO A 40 -4.12 0.02 -11.82
N PHE A 41 -3.10 -0.54 -12.47
CA PHE A 41 -1.81 -0.91 -11.85
C PHE A 41 -1.89 -1.96 -10.72
N ILE A 42 -3.02 -2.67 -10.59
CA ILE A 42 -3.15 -3.77 -9.64
C ILE A 42 -2.23 -4.92 -10.02
N ARG A 43 -1.51 -5.46 -9.04
CA ARG A 43 -0.64 -6.63 -9.24
C ARG A 43 -1.41 -7.92 -8.93
N ARG A 44 -1.18 -8.95 -9.73
CA ARG A 44 -1.65 -10.33 -9.49
C ARG A 44 -0.44 -11.23 -9.28
N LEU A 45 -0.49 -12.09 -8.28
CA LEU A 45 0.54 -13.10 -8.10
C LEU A 45 0.33 -14.23 -9.10
N LYS A 46 1.43 -14.82 -9.57
CA LYS A 46 1.40 -15.94 -10.51
C LYS A 46 1.34 -17.30 -9.81
N ASN A 47 1.56 -17.32 -8.51
CA ASN A 47 1.62 -18.50 -7.67
C ASN A 47 0.63 -18.37 -6.51
N LYS A 48 0.10 -19.51 -6.05
CA LYS A 48 -0.73 -19.56 -4.85
C LYS A 48 0.03 -18.99 -3.66
N SER A 49 -0.64 -18.15 -2.89
CA SER A 49 -0.07 -17.48 -1.72
C SER A 49 -1.13 -17.33 -0.64
N THR A 50 -0.75 -17.49 0.62
CA THR A 50 -1.67 -17.27 1.73
C THR A 50 -1.94 -15.79 1.92
N LEU A 51 -3.08 -15.46 2.54
CA LEU A 51 -3.45 -14.06 2.83
C LEU A 51 -2.37 -13.32 3.64
N CYS A 52 -1.72 -13.99 4.60
CA CYS A 52 -0.65 -13.39 5.39
C CYS A 52 0.62 -13.10 4.57
N GLN A 53 0.91 -13.91 3.54
CA GLN A 53 1.98 -13.62 2.59
C GLN A 53 1.64 -12.38 1.74
N LEU A 54 0.38 -12.23 1.29
CA LEU A 54 -0.07 -11.04 0.56
C LEU A 54 0.08 -9.76 1.40
N ILE A 55 -0.41 -9.79 2.64
CA ILE A 55 -0.29 -8.66 3.59
C ILE A 55 1.19 -8.28 3.77
N SER A 56 2.08 -9.28 3.88
CA SER A 56 3.52 -9.05 4.03
C SER A 56 4.13 -8.37 2.81
N LEU A 57 3.69 -8.70 1.59
CA LEU A 57 4.14 -8.05 0.37
C LEU A 57 3.68 -6.59 0.31
N VAL A 58 2.38 -6.34 0.50
CA VAL A 58 1.80 -4.99 0.49
C VAL A 58 2.48 -4.08 1.51
N ARG A 59 2.67 -4.59 2.73
CA ARG A 59 3.28 -3.89 3.87
C ARG A 59 4.71 -3.41 3.61
N ASN A 60 5.49 -4.18 2.86
CA ASN A 60 6.93 -3.93 2.65
C ASN A 60 7.24 -3.25 1.32
N PHE A 61 6.45 -3.51 0.27
CA PHE A 61 6.75 -3.06 -1.09
C PHE A 61 5.86 -1.93 -1.60
N ASP A 62 4.90 -1.44 -0.80
CA ASP A 62 3.95 -0.39 -1.20
C ASP A 62 3.17 -0.79 -2.47
N TRP A 63 2.73 -2.05 -2.50
CA TRP A 63 2.02 -2.64 -3.65
C TRP A 63 0.52 -2.71 -3.39
N THR A 64 -0.28 -2.46 -4.43
CA THR A 64 -1.67 -2.91 -4.47
C THR A 64 -1.70 -4.29 -5.12
N ILE A 65 -2.14 -5.30 -4.36
CA ILE A 65 -2.29 -6.68 -4.85
C ILE A 65 -3.79 -7.01 -4.91
N GLY A 66 -4.23 -7.52 -6.05
CA GLY A 66 -5.53 -8.12 -6.22
C GLY A 66 -5.48 -9.61 -5.94
N ALA A 67 -6.47 -10.12 -5.22
CA ALA A 67 -6.62 -11.56 -4.97
C ALA A 67 -8.10 -11.96 -5.02
N ASP A 68 -8.35 -13.17 -5.50
CA ASP A 68 -9.63 -13.88 -5.39
C ASP A 68 -9.42 -15.30 -4.84
N LEU A 69 -10.48 -16.10 -4.77
CA LEU A 69 -10.44 -17.44 -4.15
C LEU A 69 -9.50 -18.41 -4.87
N ASP A 70 -9.22 -18.23 -6.16
CA ASP A 70 -8.37 -19.15 -6.93
C ASP A 70 -6.87 -18.91 -6.67
N ASP A 71 -6.51 -17.78 -6.05
CA ASP A 71 -5.13 -17.38 -5.74
C ASP A 71 -4.58 -17.96 -4.42
N PHE A 72 -5.42 -18.64 -3.63
CA PHE A 72 -5.04 -19.23 -2.33
C PHE A 72 -4.72 -20.74 -2.41
#